data_AF-A0A9W6Z984-F1
#
_entry.id   AF-A0A9W6Z984-F1
#
_cell.length_a   1.000
_cell.length_b   1.000
_cell.length_c   1.000
_cell.angle_alpha   90.00
_cell.angle_beta   90.00
_cell.angle_gamma   90.00
#
_symmetry.space_group_name_H-M   'P 1'
#
loop_
_entity.id
_entity.type
_entity.pdbx_description
1 polymer ?
#
loop_
_entity_poly.entity_id
_entity_poly.type
_entity_poly.pdbx_seq_one_letter_code
_entity_poly.pdbx_strand_id
1 'polypeptide(L)'
;MFQWPHLDKLIDTENPHQCKIHLIKLRDMNNDYLVEYWKKYSLSFKSIVGLSPTGWSFKYRKPIQELSEMVKLDNDDEIVRRTISSQFEKTFKKDEGKGFALSKIIKLPYSEHSSFRELFYFVSLLQFGEVIPTVNENDNEENYRWLNKFNAFDGLNLEDL
;
A
#
# COMPACT_ATOMS: atom_id res chain seq x y z
N MET A 1 -23.13 13.12 10.27
CA MET A 1 -21.69 12.88 10.01
C MET A 1 -21.56 11.42 9.57
N PHE A 2 -20.76 11.11 8.54
CA PHE A 2 -20.42 9.82 7.85
C PHE A 2 -21.33 8.56 7.84
N GLN A 3 -22.54 8.57 8.40
CA GLN A 3 -23.42 7.40 8.60
C GLN A 3 -22.71 6.22 9.31
N TRP A 4 -21.64 6.51 10.07
CA TRP A 4 -20.83 5.50 10.75
C TRP A 4 -20.65 5.86 12.24
N PRO A 5 -21.53 5.36 13.13
CA PRO A 5 -21.60 5.82 14.53
C PRO A 5 -20.33 5.61 15.35
N HIS A 6 -19.51 4.62 15.01
CA HIS A 6 -18.24 4.39 15.69
C HIS A 6 -17.19 5.43 15.27
N LEU A 7 -17.13 5.76 13.97
CA LEU A 7 -16.19 6.74 13.45
C LEU A 7 -16.52 8.15 13.99
N ASP A 8 -17.79 8.50 14.06
CA ASP A 8 -18.25 9.79 14.61
C ASP A 8 -17.83 10.00 16.08
N LYS A 9 -17.61 8.91 16.84
CA LYS A 9 -17.11 8.98 18.22
C LYS A 9 -15.59 9.10 18.32
N LEU A 10 -14.87 8.72 17.27
CA LEU A 10 -13.40 8.72 17.24
C LEU A 10 -12.82 10.00 16.65
N ILE A 11 -13.56 10.69 15.78
CA ILE A 11 -13.10 11.93 15.15
C ILE A 11 -13.44 13.11 16.05
N ASP A 12 -12.42 13.82 16.50
CA ASP A 12 -12.56 15.12 17.15
C ASP A 12 -12.34 16.23 16.12
N THR A 13 -13.35 17.08 15.94
CA THR A 13 -13.30 18.26 15.04
C THR A 13 -13.19 19.59 15.79
N GLU A 14 -13.26 19.58 17.12
CA GLU A 14 -13.34 20.78 17.96
C GLU A 14 -12.00 21.08 18.64
N ASN A 15 -11.23 20.06 19.02
CA ASN A 15 -10.01 20.21 19.82
C ASN A 15 -8.76 19.61 19.13
N PRO A 16 -8.33 20.16 17.98
CA PRO A 16 -7.21 19.59 17.22
C PRO A 16 -5.87 19.58 17.98
N HIS A 17 -5.69 20.40 19.01
CA HIS A 17 -4.47 20.40 19.84
C HIS A 17 -4.32 19.16 20.74
N GLN A 18 -5.43 18.46 21.02
CA GLN A 18 -5.41 17.22 21.81
C GLN A 18 -5.23 15.98 20.91
N CYS A 19 -5.50 16.12 19.62
CA CYS A 19 -5.33 15.06 18.64
C CYS A 19 -3.84 14.81 18.37
N LYS A 20 -3.42 13.54 18.43
CA LYS A 20 -2.07 13.14 18.01
C LYS A 20 -2.02 12.69 16.55
N ILE A 21 -3.18 12.38 15.98
CA ILE A 21 -3.36 11.92 14.61
C ILE A 21 -4.25 12.93 13.91
N HIS A 22 -3.76 13.49 12.82
CA HIS A 22 -4.45 14.50 12.04
C HIS A 22 -4.67 13.98 10.63
N LEU A 23 -5.89 14.08 10.13
CA LEU A 23 -6.20 13.78 8.74
C LEU A 23 -5.86 14.99 7.88
N ILE A 24 -5.03 14.78 6.86
CA ILE A 24 -4.66 15.79 5.88
C ILE A 24 -4.92 15.27 4.48
N LYS A 25 -5.13 16.19 3.53
CA LYS A 25 -5.34 15.82 2.13
C LYS A 25 -4.05 15.20 1.59
N LEU A 26 -4.17 14.05 0.93
CA LEU A 26 -3.01 13.35 0.38
C LEU A 26 -2.23 14.21 -0.64
N ARG A 27 -2.92 15.07 -1.40
CA ARG A 27 -2.31 16.01 -2.35
C ARG A 27 -1.36 17.03 -1.69
N ASP A 28 -1.62 17.36 -0.43
CA ASP A 28 -0.83 18.34 0.32
C ASP A 28 0.32 17.67 1.09
N MET A 29 0.46 16.34 1.04
CA MET A 29 1.44 15.54 1.79
C MET A 29 2.88 15.70 1.26
N ASN A 30 3.52 16.82 1.59
CA ASN A 30 4.92 17.11 1.31
C ASN A 30 5.61 17.73 2.54
N ASN A 31 6.95 17.76 2.56
CA ASN A 31 7.70 18.22 3.74
C ASN A 31 7.42 19.67 4.12
N ASP A 32 7.31 20.57 3.14
CA ASP A 32 7.08 22.01 3.39
C ASP A 32 5.70 22.23 4.03
N TYR A 33 4.67 21.59 3.47
CA TYR A 33 3.34 21.61 4.04
C TYR A 33 3.31 21.05 5.46
N LEU A 34 3.99 19.93 5.71
CA LEU A 34 4.04 19.33 7.05
C LEU A 34 4.74 20.23 8.06
N VAL A 35 5.80 20.94 7.67
CA VAL A 35 6.47 21.93 8.54
C VAL A 35 5.51 23.09 8.86
N GLU A 36 4.84 23.65 7.87
CA GLU A 36 3.84 24.71 8.09
C GLU A 36 2.65 24.26 8.93
N TYR A 37 2.21 23.01 8.74
CA TYR A 37 1.13 22.41 9.52
C TYR A 37 1.57 22.20 10.98
N TRP A 38 2.78 21.68 11.20
CA TRP A 38 3.35 21.45 12.52
C TRP A 38 3.53 22.75 13.31
N LYS A 39 3.90 23.88 12.67
CA LYS A 39 4.04 25.18 13.35
C LYS A 39 2.82 25.56 14.18
N LYS A 40 1.61 25.24 13.70
CA LYS A 40 0.33 25.49 14.40
C LYS A 40 0.21 24.76 15.74
N TYR A 41 0.95 23.66 15.90
CA TYR A 41 0.92 22.77 17.07
C TYR A 41 2.30 22.60 17.72
N SER A 42 3.26 23.47 17.40
CA SER A 42 4.66 23.40 17.84
C SER A 42 4.83 23.52 19.36
N LEU A 43 3.85 24.10 20.07
CA LEU A 43 3.82 24.14 21.53
C LEU A 43 3.52 22.77 22.16
N SER A 44 2.81 21.91 21.43
CA SER A 44 2.33 20.61 21.92
C SER A 44 3.17 19.44 21.39
N PHE A 45 3.75 19.57 20.19
CA PHE A 45 4.47 18.49 19.51
C PHE A 45 5.86 18.93 19.05
N LYS A 46 6.84 18.04 19.16
CA LYS A 46 8.23 18.33 18.76
C LYS A 46 8.49 18.15 17.27
N SER A 47 7.81 17.21 16.63
CA SER A 47 7.95 16.90 15.20
C SER A 47 6.65 16.34 14.65
N ILE A 48 6.61 16.22 13.32
CA ILE A 48 5.50 15.61 12.58
C ILE A 48 6.00 14.48 11.69
N VAL A 49 5.23 13.40 11.64
CA VAL A 49 5.44 12.29 10.70
C VAL A 49 4.22 12.18 9.79
N GLY A 50 4.44 12.38 8.49
CA GLY A 50 3.43 12.17 7.47
C GLY A 50 3.36 10.70 7.08
N LEU A 51 2.16 10.12 7.16
CA LEU A 51 1.88 8.79 6.62
C LEU A 51 1.18 8.98 5.28
N SER A 52 1.83 8.56 4.20
CA SER A 52 1.32 8.69 2.84
C SER A 52 0.97 7.31 2.30
N PRO A 53 -0.31 6.89 2.34
CA PRO A 53 -0.77 5.72 1.62
C PRO A 53 -0.46 5.88 0.14
N THR A 54 0.15 4.86 -0.45
CA THR A 54 0.43 4.77 -1.88
C THR A 54 -0.07 3.43 -2.38
N GLY A 55 -0.59 3.38 -3.61
CA GLY A 55 -0.91 2.11 -4.27
C GLY A 55 0.31 1.20 -4.39
N TRP A 56 0.09 -0.01 -4.91
CA TRP A 56 1.17 -1.00 -5.09
C TRP A 56 2.35 -0.41 -5.88
N SER A 57 3.50 -0.31 -5.22
CA SER A 57 4.79 0.01 -5.86
C SER A 57 5.76 -1.17 -5.84
N PHE A 58 5.27 -2.38 -5.55
CA PHE A 58 6.11 -3.55 -5.53
C PHE A 58 6.49 -3.94 -6.96
N LYS A 59 7.79 -4.08 -7.17
CA LYS A 59 8.31 -4.80 -8.33
C LYS A 59 8.75 -6.15 -7.82
N TYR A 60 8.19 -7.22 -8.37
CA TYR A 60 8.77 -8.54 -8.16
C TYR A 60 10.25 -8.46 -8.51
N ARG A 61 11.12 -9.00 -7.63
CA ARG A 61 12.58 -8.93 -7.80
C ARG A 61 13.03 -9.56 -9.12
N LYS A 62 12.22 -10.48 -9.65
CA LYS A 62 12.36 -11.10 -10.97
C LYS A 62 11.00 -11.09 -11.67
N PRO A 63 10.94 -10.90 -12.99
CA PRO A 63 9.73 -11.12 -13.77
C PRO A 63 9.25 -12.55 -13.55
N ILE A 64 7.98 -12.72 -13.20
CA ILE A 64 7.43 -14.06 -13.00
C ILE A 64 7.16 -14.67 -14.38
N GLN A 65 7.80 -15.81 -14.64
CA GLN A 65 7.69 -16.48 -15.94
C GLN A 65 6.57 -17.50 -15.93
N GLU A 66 6.42 -18.27 -14.86
CA GLU A 66 5.37 -19.30 -14.76
C GLU A 66 4.39 -19.06 -13.61
N LEU A 67 3.12 -19.43 -13.80
CA LEU A 67 2.09 -19.28 -12.75
C LEU A 67 2.39 -20.13 -11.51
N SER A 68 3.04 -21.27 -11.67
CA SER A 68 3.47 -22.13 -10.55
C SER A 68 4.48 -21.44 -9.60
N GLU A 69 5.18 -20.40 -10.06
CA GLU A 69 6.07 -19.61 -9.20
C GLU A 69 5.27 -18.77 -8.18
N MET A 70 4.01 -18.43 -8.47
CA MET A 70 3.16 -17.61 -7.59
C MET A 70 2.92 -18.28 -6.23
N VAL A 71 2.83 -19.61 -6.23
CA VAL A 71 2.65 -20.40 -5.01
C VAL A 71 3.87 -20.28 -4.09
N LYS A 72 5.07 -20.18 -4.68
CA LYS A 72 6.36 -20.16 -3.97
C LYS A 72 6.78 -18.78 -3.46
N LEU A 73 5.99 -17.73 -3.72
CA LEU A 73 6.34 -16.38 -3.30
C LEU A 73 6.14 -16.16 -1.80
N ASP A 74 6.97 -15.30 -1.21
CA ASP A 74 6.74 -14.77 0.15
C ASP A 74 5.32 -14.21 0.24
N ASN A 75 4.66 -14.39 1.38
CA ASN A 75 3.34 -13.78 1.61
C ASN A 75 3.45 -12.24 1.45
N ASP A 76 2.43 -11.64 0.83
CA ASP A 76 2.32 -10.20 0.59
C ASP A 76 2.53 -9.40 1.90
N ASP A 77 2.08 -9.97 3.02
CA ASP A 77 2.25 -9.45 4.39
C ASP A 77 3.72 -9.27 4.82
N GLU A 78 4.58 -10.22 4.47
CA GLU A 78 6.01 -10.17 4.79
C GLU A 78 6.71 -9.16 3.88
N ILE A 79 6.30 -9.09 2.61
CA ILE A 79 6.78 -8.12 1.64
C ILE A 79 6.47 -6.69 2.11
N VAL A 80 5.25 -6.44 2.57
CA VAL A 80 4.81 -5.15 3.12
C VAL A 80 5.66 -4.79 4.34
N ARG A 81 5.79 -5.69 5.31
CA ARG A 81 6.62 -5.47 6.51
C ARG A 81 8.07 -5.13 6.16
N ARG A 82 8.70 -5.90 5.29
CA ARG A 82 10.08 -5.67 4.83
C ARG A 82 10.23 -4.31 4.12
N THR A 83 9.24 -3.92 3.33
CA THR A 83 9.23 -2.63 2.63
C THR A 83 9.14 -1.47 3.60
N ILE A 84 8.20 -1.52 4.55
CA ILE A 84 8.02 -0.50 5.58
C ILE A 84 9.28 -0.40 6.45
N SER A 85 9.84 -1.53 6.92
CA SER A 85 11.06 -1.54 7.73
C SER A 85 12.25 -0.93 6.98
N SER A 86 12.47 -1.31 5.72
CA SER A 86 13.54 -0.73 4.91
C SER A 86 13.36 0.78 4.71
N GLN A 87 12.13 1.23 4.49
CA GLN A 87 11.84 2.66 4.33
C GLN A 87 12.05 3.42 5.64
N PHE A 88 11.58 2.88 6.76
CA PHE A 88 11.77 3.47 8.08
C PHE A 88 13.26 3.66 8.36
N GLU A 89 14.07 2.61 8.21
CA GLU A 89 15.52 2.71 8.41
C GLU A 89 16.16 3.77 7.51
N LYS A 90 15.82 3.80 6.23
CA LYS A 90 16.36 4.80 5.28
C LYS A 90 15.98 6.23 5.63
N THR A 91 14.76 6.44 6.13
CA THR A 91 14.21 7.76 6.45
C THR A 91 14.80 8.31 7.75
N PHE A 92 15.02 7.45 8.75
CA PHE A 92 15.41 7.86 10.11
C PHE A 92 16.89 7.63 10.46
N LYS A 93 17.61 6.67 9.84
CA LYS A 93 19.06 6.48 10.07
C LYS A 93 19.93 7.55 9.39
N LYS A 94 19.41 8.27 8.39
CA LYS A 94 20.14 9.35 7.69
C LYS A 94 20.38 10.62 8.52
N ASP A 95 19.83 10.71 9.73
CA ASP A 95 19.91 11.88 10.59
C ASP A 95 21.01 11.77 11.68
N GLU A 96 21.80 10.69 11.71
CA GLU A 96 22.99 10.62 12.56
C GLU A 96 24.06 11.63 12.08
N GLY A 97 23.93 12.88 12.53
CA GLY A 97 24.89 13.97 12.27
C GLY A 97 24.30 15.22 11.60
N LYS A 98 23.05 15.19 11.15
CA LYS A 98 22.30 16.38 10.71
C LYS A 98 21.15 16.57 11.69
N GLY A 99 21.06 17.75 12.31
CA GLY A 99 20.16 18.01 13.44
C GLY A 99 18.70 17.55 13.28
N PHE A 100 17.97 17.55 14.39
CA PHE A 100 16.59 17.06 14.51
C PHE A 100 15.69 17.46 13.33
N ALA A 101 15.20 16.48 12.57
CA ALA A 101 14.29 16.71 11.46
C ALA A 101 12.86 17.02 11.95
N LEU A 102 12.34 18.19 11.59
CA LEU A 102 11.00 18.65 11.98
C LEU A 102 9.88 17.86 11.30
N SER A 103 10.08 17.44 10.05
CA SER A 103 9.13 16.64 9.28
C SER A 103 9.79 15.45 8.57
N LYS A 104 9.09 14.31 8.55
CA LYS A 104 9.45 13.11 7.78
C LYS A 104 8.20 12.50 7.16
N ILE A 105 8.35 11.84 6.01
CA ILE A 105 7.25 11.16 5.33
C ILE A 105 7.58 9.67 5.18
N ILE A 106 6.66 8.82 5.62
CA ILE A 106 6.67 7.38 5.37
C ILE A 106 5.58 7.10 4.34
N LYS A 107 5.96 6.40 3.28
CA LYS A 107 5.04 5.89 2.27
C LYS A 107 4.59 4.51 2.72
N LEU A 108 3.29 4.28 2.73
CA LEU A 108 2.70 3.02 3.15
C LEU A 108 2.21 2.30 1.90
N PRO A 109 2.70 1.07 1.60
CA PRO A 109 2.17 0.26 0.51
C PRO A 109 0.79 -0.25 0.91
N TYR A 110 -0.23 0.57 0.68
CA TYR A 110 -1.62 0.28 1.00
C TYR A 110 -2.41 0.27 -0.30
N SER A 111 -3.00 -0.87 -0.63
CA SER A 111 -3.79 -1.05 -1.83
C SER A 111 -5.19 -1.52 -1.49
N GLU A 112 -6.16 -0.94 -2.20
CA GLU A 112 -7.55 -1.41 -2.22
C GLU A 112 -7.82 -2.30 -3.44
N HIS A 113 -6.82 -2.48 -4.29
CA HIS A 113 -6.82 -3.44 -5.39
C HIS A 113 -6.06 -4.70 -5.01
N SER A 114 -6.52 -5.84 -5.51
CA SER A 114 -5.85 -7.14 -5.35
C SER A 114 -4.44 -7.11 -5.92
N SER A 115 -3.50 -7.76 -5.23
CA SER A 115 -2.20 -8.10 -5.80
C SER A 115 -2.35 -9.09 -6.95
N PHE A 116 -1.34 -9.21 -7.80
CA PHE A 116 -1.37 -10.22 -8.86
C PHE A 116 -1.48 -11.64 -8.29
N ARG A 117 -0.87 -11.90 -7.12
CA ARG A 117 -0.95 -13.21 -6.45
C ARG A 117 -2.35 -13.49 -5.94
N GLU A 118 -3.01 -12.50 -5.34
CA GLU A 118 -4.41 -12.62 -4.92
C GLU A 118 -5.33 -12.87 -6.10
N LEU A 119 -5.14 -12.14 -7.21
CA LEU A 119 -5.86 -12.38 -8.46
C LEU A 119 -5.62 -13.80 -8.99
N PHE A 120 -4.37 -14.26 -8.94
CA PHE A 120 -4.03 -15.62 -9.37
C PHE A 120 -4.78 -16.68 -8.56
N TYR A 121 -4.79 -16.58 -7.24
CA TYR A 121 -5.56 -17.49 -6.41
C TYR A 121 -7.06 -17.39 -6.68
N PHE A 122 -7.60 -16.17 -6.78
CA PHE A 122 -9.02 -15.96 -7.06
C PHE A 122 -9.47 -16.61 -8.36
N VAL A 123 -8.72 -16.40 -9.45
CA VAL A 123 -9.01 -17.02 -10.74
C VAL A 123 -8.82 -18.53 -10.67
N SER A 124 -7.73 -19.02 -10.08
CA SER A 124 -7.40 -20.46 -10.08
C SER A 124 -8.28 -21.33 -9.18
N LEU A 125 -9.00 -20.71 -8.22
CA LEU A 125 -9.89 -21.41 -7.28
C LEU A 125 -11.36 -21.40 -7.74
N LEU A 126 -11.71 -20.63 -8.77
CA LEU A 126 -13.07 -20.53 -9.28
C LEU A 126 -13.21 -21.29 -10.60
N GLN A 127 -14.38 -21.91 -10.81
CA GLN A 127 -14.76 -22.41 -12.12
C GLN A 127 -15.39 -21.26 -12.92
N PHE A 128 -14.71 -20.80 -13.95
CA PHE A 128 -15.17 -19.75 -14.85
C PHE A 128 -15.13 -20.24 -16.31
N GLY A 129 -15.99 -19.66 -17.16
CA GLY A 129 -15.97 -19.95 -18.60
C GLY A 129 -14.98 -19.08 -19.37
N GLU A 130 -14.83 -17.82 -18.97
CA GLU A 130 -13.95 -16.83 -19.61
C GLU A 130 -13.55 -15.74 -18.60
N VAL A 131 -12.34 -15.19 -18.74
CA VAL A 131 -11.87 -14.02 -17.98
C VAL A 131 -11.84 -12.81 -18.92
N ILE A 132 -12.57 -11.75 -18.57
CA ILE A 132 -12.65 -10.51 -19.33
C ILE A 132 -11.96 -9.38 -18.53
N PRO A 133 -10.81 -8.84 -18.98
CA PRO A 133 -10.14 -7.74 -18.28
C PRO A 133 -10.92 -6.43 -18.46
N THR A 134 -11.05 -5.63 -17.40
CA THR A 134 -11.79 -4.36 -17.40
C THR A 134 -10.92 -3.16 -17.02
N VAL A 135 -9.60 -3.37 -16.85
CA VAL A 135 -8.63 -2.35 -16.47
C VAL A 135 -7.37 -2.59 -17.29
N ASN A 136 -6.65 -1.52 -17.67
CA ASN A 136 -5.48 -1.58 -18.54
C ASN A 136 -5.74 -2.20 -19.92
N GLU A 137 -6.93 -1.97 -20.50
CA GLU A 137 -7.35 -2.49 -21.81
C GLU A 137 -6.40 -2.12 -22.96
N ASN A 138 -5.59 -1.08 -22.80
CA ASN A 138 -4.63 -0.66 -23.81
C ASN A 138 -3.34 -1.51 -23.83
N ASP A 139 -3.07 -2.30 -22.79
CA ASP A 139 -1.90 -3.19 -22.70
C ASP A 139 -2.25 -4.62 -23.14
N ASN A 140 -2.63 -4.73 -24.40
CA ASN A 140 -3.20 -5.96 -24.96
C ASN A 140 -2.23 -7.14 -24.89
N GLU A 141 -0.95 -6.94 -25.21
CA GLU A 141 0.04 -8.02 -25.27
C GLU A 141 0.25 -8.70 -23.91
N GLU A 142 0.46 -7.92 -22.83
CA GLU A 142 0.66 -8.50 -21.50
C GLU A 142 -0.64 -9.12 -20.95
N ASN A 143 -1.79 -8.47 -21.19
CA ASN A 143 -3.09 -9.02 -20.80
C ASN A 143 -3.36 -10.36 -21.49
N TYR A 144 -3.19 -10.45 -22.82
CA TYR A 144 -3.35 -11.71 -23.55
C TYR A 144 -2.36 -12.77 -23.08
N ARG A 145 -1.11 -12.40 -22.78
CA ARG A 145 -0.13 -13.33 -22.22
C ARG A 145 -0.63 -13.95 -20.91
N TRP A 146 -1.16 -13.15 -19.99
CA TRP A 146 -1.65 -13.65 -18.70
C TRP A 146 -2.96 -14.42 -18.86
N LEU A 147 -3.90 -13.96 -19.69
CA LEU A 147 -5.15 -14.68 -19.98
C LEU A 147 -4.89 -16.07 -20.54
N ASN A 148 -3.96 -16.19 -21.50
CA ASN A 148 -3.56 -17.48 -22.06
C ASN A 148 -2.98 -18.41 -20.99
N LYS A 149 -2.19 -17.86 -20.06
CA LYS A 149 -1.66 -18.64 -18.93
C LYS A 149 -2.75 -19.09 -17.97
N PHE A 150 -3.71 -18.22 -17.64
CA PHE A 150 -4.83 -18.58 -16.78
C PHE A 150 -5.71 -19.67 -17.41
N ASN A 151 -5.99 -19.57 -18.72
CA ASN A 151 -6.79 -20.57 -19.44
C ASN A 151 -6.07 -21.91 -19.59
N ALA A 152 -4.73 -21.90 -19.67
CA ALA A 152 -3.92 -23.11 -19.78
C ALA A 152 -3.54 -23.72 -18.41
N PHE A 153 -3.91 -23.07 -17.31
CA PHE A 153 -3.58 -23.53 -15.98
C PHE A 153 -4.69 -24.47 -15.47
N ASP A 154 -4.31 -25.70 -15.12
CA ASP A 154 -5.24 -26.77 -14.71
C ASP A 154 -5.96 -26.52 -13.37
N GLY A 155 -5.82 -25.32 -12.80
CA GLY A 155 -6.38 -24.91 -11.52
C GLY A 155 -5.49 -25.30 -10.34
N LEU A 156 -5.84 -24.79 -9.15
CA LEU A 156 -5.27 -25.26 -7.88
C LEU A 156 -6.29 -26.17 -7.19
N ASN A 157 -5.83 -27.30 -6.66
CA ASN A 157 -6.63 -28.05 -5.70
C ASN A 157 -6.41 -27.45 -4.30
N LEU A 158 -7.38 -27.67 -3.40
CA LEU A 158 -7.24 -27.27 -2.00
C LEU A 158 -6.03 -27.91 -1.29
N GLU A 159 -5.51 -29.01 -1.84
CA GLU A 159 -4.30 -29.70 -1.36
C GLU A 159 -3.00 -29.02 -1.81
N ASP A 160 -3.05 -28.11 -2.79
CA ASP A 160 -1.91 -27.35 -3.31
C ASP A 160 -1.65 -26.03 -2.53
N LEU A 161 -2.52 -25.70 -1.56
CA LEU A 161 -2.48 -24.51 -0.69
C LEU A 161 -1.81 -24.81 0.66
#